data_AF-A0AAX4H4E1-F1
#
_entry.id   AF-A0AAX4H4E1-F1
#
_cell.length_a   1.000
_cell.length_b   1.000
_cell.length_c   1.000
_cell.angle_alpha   90.00
_cell.angle_beta   90.00
_cell.angle_gamma   90.00
#
_symmetry.space_group_name_H-M   'P 1'
#
loop_
_entity.id
_entity.type
_entity.pdbx_description
1 polymer ?
#
loop_
_entity_poly.entity_id
_entity_poly.type
_entity_poly.pdbx_seq_one_letter_code
_entity_poly.pdbx_strand_id
1 'polypeptide(L)'
;MQSLWTQRQVIKGDGGEIYELENGNLIIRTANVSLHGNFRGLLIQLEVDHTKLATSDPEQIFQDLLAKYNIPKGNLCYKVIDSNNYDEFSDLALQYAEILSF
;
A
#
# COMPACT_ATOMS: atom_id res chain seq x y z
N MET A 1 6.22 3.00 -29.47
CA MET A 1 5.30 2.44 -28.45
C MET A 1 3.97 3.16 -28.35
N GLN A 2 3.88 4.49 -28.55
CA GLN A 2 2.59 5.21 -28.55
C GLN A 2 1.56 4.72 -29.59
N SER A 3 2.02 4.05 -30.65
CA SER A 3 1.15 3.39 -31.64
C SER A 3 0.51 2.09 -31.15
N LEU A 4 1.05 1.47 -30.09
CA LEU A 4 0.56 0.20 -29.53
C LEU A 4 -0.17 0.40 -28.20
N TRP A 5 0.23 1.42 -27.42
CA TRP A 5 -0.32 1.68 -26.09
C TRP A 5 -0.71 3.14 -25.97
N THR A 6 -1.96 3.37 -25.55
CA THR A 6 -2.49 4.70 -25.22
C THR A 6 -2.71 4.78 -23.72
N GLN A 7 -2.19 5.84 -23.08
CA GLN A 7 -2.39 6.06 -21.65
C GLN A 7 -3.83 6.53 -21.41
N ARG A 8 -4.67 5.66 -20.84
CA ARG A 8 -6.09 5.96 -20.60
C ARG A 8 -6.33 6.75 -19.33
N GLN A 9 -5.56 6.49 -18.28
CA GLN A 9 -5.74 7.07 -16.96
C GLN A 9 -4.39 7.45 -16.35
N VAL A 10 -4.41 8.48 -15.52
CA VAL A 10 -3.26 8.93 -14.74
C VAL A 10 -3.70 9.16 -13.32
N ILE A 11 -3.20 8.32 -12.41
CA ILE A 11 -3.41 8.44 -10.97
C ILE A 11 -2.16 9.10 -10.39
N LYS A 12 -2.34 10.12 -9.56
CA LYS A 12 -1.25 10.85 -8.89
C LYS A 12 -1.49 10.87 -7.40
N GLY A 13 -0.47 10.48 -6.64
CA GLY A 13 -0.37 10.72 -5.20
C GLY A 13 0.31 12.06 -4.94
N ASP A 14 -0.27 12.92 -4.11
CA ASP A 14 0.34 14.19 -3.70
C ASP A 14 0.12 14.45 -2.20
N GLY A 15 0.95 15.32 -1.62
CA GLY A 15 0.90 15.74 -0.23
C GLY A 15 1.11 14.57 0.75
N GLY A 16 2.00 13.65 0.40
CA GLY A 16 2.24 12.47 1.21
C GLY A 16 3.15 12.72 2.41
N GLU A 17 2.84 12.06 3.52
CA GLU A 17 3.65 12.07 4.74
C GLU A 17 4.15 10.66 5.07
N ILE A 18 5.36 10.59 5.61
CA ILE A 18 6.02 9.35 6.03
C ILE A 18 6.18 9.40 7.55
N TYR A 19 5.64 8.39 8.23
CA TYR A 19 5.77 8.21 9.66
C TYR A 19 6.59 6.95 9.93
N GLU A 20 7.64 7.10 10.72
CA GLU A 20 8.46 5.99 11.19
C GLU A 20 8.14 5.73 12.66
N LEU A 21 7.76 4.50 12.98
CA LEU A 21 7.25 4.08 14.28
C LEU A 21 8.02 2.86 14.78
N GLU A 22 7.93 2.61 16.09
CA GLU A 22 8.49 1.41 16.72
C GLU A 22 9.99 1.21 16.43
N ASN A 23 10.76 2.30 16.46
CA ASN A 23 12.20 2.33 16.15
C ASN A 23 12.54 1.79 14.74
N GLY A 24 11.68 2.07 13.76
CA GLY A 24 11.88 1.68 12.37
C GLY A 24 11.28 0.34 11.98
N ASN A 25 10.56 -0.33 12.91
CA ASN A 25 9.90 -1.60 12.60
C ASN A 25 8.59 -1.43 11.81
N LEU A 26 8.02 -0.24 11.84
CA LEU A 26 6.79 0.11 11.15
C LEU A 26 6.97 1.44 10.44
N ILE A 27 6.76 1.45 9.13
CA ILE A 27 6.72 2.67 8.32
C ILE A 27 5.33 2.81 7.73
N ILE A 28 4.69 3.94 8.01
CA ILE A 28 3.38 4.30 7.46
C ILE A 28 3.60 5.44 6.47
N ARG A 29 3.23 5.22 5.21
CA ARG A 29 3.25 6.27 4.19
C ARG A 29 1.82 6.59 3.78
N THR A 30 1.50 7.85 3.71
CA THR A 30 0.18 8.34 3.30
C THR A 30 0.29 9.17 2.05
N ALA A 31 -0.72 9.18 1.20
CA ALA A 31 -0.79 10.07 0.05
C ALA A 31 -2.24 10.31 -0.38
N ASN A 32 -2.55 11.55 -0.78
CA ASN A 32 -3.85 11.85 -1.38
C ASN A 32 -3.83 11.42 -2.85
N VAL A 33 -4.75 10.53 -3.22
CA VAL A 33 -4.87 10.02 -4.57
C VAL A 33 -5.84 10.88 -5.37
N SER A 34 -5.35 11.37 -6.50
CA SER A 34 -6.14 12.13 -7.47
C SER A 34 -6.13 11.44 -8.83
N LEU A 35 -7.29 11.42 -9.49
CA LEU A 35 -7.46 10.92 -10.86
C LEU A 35 -7.91 12.10 -11.73
N HIS A 36 -7.09 12.47 -12.71
CA HIS A 36 -7.32 13.65 -13.58
C HIS A 36 -7.60 14.95 -12.79
N GLY A 37 -6.92 15.14 -11.65
CA GLY A 37 -7.06 16.32 -10.80
C GLY A 37 -8.22 16.26 -9.79
N ASN A 38 -9.09 15.24 -9.87
CA ASN A 38 -10.15 15.03 -8.89
C ASN A 38 -9.67 14.10 -7.77
N PHE A 39 -9.90 14.49 -6.52
CA PHE A 39 -9.62 13.64 -5.37
C PHE A 39 -10.46 12.35 -5.43
N ARG A 40 -9.80 11.20 -5.22
CA ARG A 40 -10.42 9.87 -5.20
C ARG A 40 -10.38 9.22 -3.83
N GLY A 41 -9.33 9.47 -3.05
CA GLY A 41 -9.22 8.88 -1.73
C GLY A 41 -7.85 9.08 -1.10
N LEU A 42 -7.71 8.57 0.12
CA LEU A 42 -6.44 8.50 0.83
C LEU A 42 -5.85 7.10 0.64
N LEU A 43 -4.59 7.04 0.26
CA LEU A 43 -3.83 5.81 0.13
C LEU A 43 -2.87 5.72 1.31
N ILE A 44 -2.87 4.55 1.95
CA ILE A 44 -2.04 4.27 3.12
C ILE A 44 -1.23 3.02 2.80
N GLN A 45 0.08 3.16 2.76
CA GLN A 45 1.02 2.05 2.65
C GLN A 45 1.58 1.75 4.03
N LEU A 46 1.53 0.48 4.41
CA LEU A 46 2.09 -0.03 5.65
C LEU A 46 3.25 -0.96 5.31
N GLU A 47 4.43 -0.64 5.80
CA GLU A 47 5.62 -1.48 5.70
C GLU A 47 5.99 -1.94 7.09
N VAL A 48 6.06 -3.25 7.29
CA VAL A 48 6.26 -3.85 8.60
C VAL A 48 7.33 -4.91 8.52
N ASP A 49 8.29 -4.87 9.44
CA ASP A 49 9.33 -5.89 9.52
C ASP A 49 8.74 -7.21 10.04
N HIS A 50 8.49 -8.15 9.13
CA HIS A 50 7.86 -9.44 9.41
C HIS A 50 8.66 -10.29 10.41
N THR A 51 9.97 -10.04 10.54
CA THR A 51 10.84 -10.84 11.41
C THR A 51 10.60 -10.58 12.90
N LYS A 52 9.91 -9.49 13.24
CA LYS A 52 9.71 -9.02 14.62
C LYS A 52 8.27 -9.17 15.13
N LEU A 53 7.36 -9.66 14.30
CA LEU A 53 5.96 -9.86 14.65
C LEU A 53 5.70 -11.29 15.12
N ALA A 54 4.98 -11.43 16.23
CA ALA A 54 4.72 -12.72 16.88
C ALA A 54 3.67 -13.58 16.16
N THR A 55 2.90 -12.98 15.24
CA THR A 55 1.77 -13.63 14.55
C THR A 55 2.17 -13.93 13.10
N SER A 56 1.98 -15.17 12.64
CA SER A 56 2.38 -15.59 11.28
C SER A 56 1.39 -15.21 10.18
N ASP A 57 0.18 -14.76 10.52
CA ASP A 57 -0.85 -14.39 9.54
C ASP A 57 -0.77 -12.89 9.18
N PRO A 58 -0.45 -12.53 7.93
CA PRO A 58 -0.38 -11.15 7.47
C PRO A 58 -1.69 -10.39 7.70
N GLU A 59 -2.85 -11.04 7.54
CA GLU A 59 -4.13 -10.36 7.70
C GLU A 59 -4.32 -9.86 9.12
N GLN A 60 -4.04 -10.72 10.11
CA GLN A 60 -4.17 -10.37 11.52
C GLN A 60 -3.20 -9.25 11.91
N ILE A 61 -1.95 -9.29 11.43
CA ILE A 61 -0.97 -8.22 11.65
C ILE A 61 -1.53 -6.87 11.21
N PHE A 62 -2.08 -6.80 9.99
CA PHE A 62 -2.63 -5.55 9.49
C PHE A 62 -3.88 -5.12 10.26
N GLN A 63 -4.78 -6.04 10.64
CA GLN A 63 -5.94 -5.69 11.47
C GLN A 63 -5.52 -5.12 12.83
N ASP A 64 -4.51 -5.70 13.47
CA ASP A 64 -3.99 -5.24 14.76
C ASP A 64 -3.37 -3.84 14.63
N LEU A 65 -2.64 -3.57 13.55
CA LEU A 65 -2.07 -2.25 13.26
C LEU A 65 -3.15 -1.20 12.97
N LEU A 66 -4.16 -1.55 12.16
CA LEU A 66 -5.28 -0.68 11.86
C LEU A 66 -6.02 -0.30 13.15
N ALA A 67 -6.27 -1.26 14.04
CA ALA A 67 -6.91 -1.01 15.33
C ALA A 67 -6.03 -0.17 16.27
N LYS A 68 -4.73 -0.49 16.36
CA LYS A 68 -3.77 0.20 17.24
C LYS A 68 -3.61 1.68 16.90
N TYR A 69 -3.51 2.00 15.62
CA TYR A 69 -3.31 3.37 15.14
C TYR A 69 -4.62 4.07 14.71
N ASN A 70 -5.76 3.40 14.92
CA ASN A 70 -7.09 3.91 14.60
C ASN A 70 -7.22 4.35 13.13
N ILE A 71 -6.60 3.57 12.23
CA ILE A 71 -6.62 3.81 10.79
C ILE A 71 -7.98 3.34 10.26
N PRO A 72 -8.70 4.17 9.49
CA PRO A 72 -10.02 3.81 8.98
C PRO A 72 -9.96 2.56 8.10
N LYS A 73 -10.93 1.66 8.29
CA LYS A 73 -11.03 0.43 7.51
C LYS A 73 -11.36 0.76 6.06
N GLY A 74 -10.46 0.40 5.16
CA GLY A 74 -10.62 0.53 3.71
C GLY A 74 -10.39 -0.80 3.00
N ASN A 75 -10.26 -0.75 1.68
CA ASN A 75 -9.72 -1.87 0.94
C ASN A 75 -8.27 -2.10 1.38
N LEU A 76 -7.90 -3.34 1.66
CA LEU A 76 -6.55 -3.74 2.06
C LEU A 76 -6.03 -4.77 1.07
N CYS A 77 -4.79 -4.62 0.63
CA CYS A 77 -4.13 -5.57 -0.26
C CYS A 77 -2.73 -5.87 0.24
N TYR A 78 -2.46 -7.15 0.50
CA TYR A 78 -1.16 -7.69 0.91
C TYR A 78 -0.79 -8.89 0.02
N LYS A 79 -1.28 -8.88 -1.23
CA LYS A 79 -0.99 -9.93 -2.21
C LYS A 79 0.50 -9.92 -2.55
N VAL A 80 1.01 -11.10 -2.85
CA VAL A 80 2.39 -11.36 -3.25
C VAL A 80 2.33 -12.11 -4.58
N ILE A 81 3.23 -11.77 -5.52
CA ILE A 81 3.30 -12.40 -6.84
C ILE A 81 3.71 -13.86 -6.71
N ASP A 82 4.76 -14.13 -5.92
CA ASP A 82 5.25 -15.48 -5.63
C ASP A 82 5.53 -15.64 -4.14
N SER A 83 4.78 -16.51 -3.48
CA SER A 83 4.93 -16.79 -2.05
C SER A 83 6.27 -17.45 -1.68
N ASN A 84 7.02 -17.96 -2.65
CA ASN A 84 8.32 -18.58 -2.44
C ASN A 84 9.49 -17.62 -2.67
N ASN A 85 9.25 -16.51 -3.36
CA ASN A 85 10.26 -15.53 -3.71
C ASN A 85 9.69 -14.12 -3.59
N TYR A 86 9.82 -13.56 -2.39
CA TYR A 86 9.37 -12.21 -2.07
C TYR A 86 10.26 -11.19 -2.77
N ASP A 87 9.64 -10.35 -3.61
CA ASP A 87 10.31 -9.20 -4.24
C ASP A 87 9.53 -7.94 -3.92
N GLU A 88 10.08 -7.13 -3.03
CA GLU A 88 9.43 -5.96 -2.45
C GLU A 88 8.81 -5.05 -3.51
N PHE A 89 9.56 -4.70 -4.55
CA PHE A 89 9.10 -3.73 -5.55
C PHE A 89 8.04 -4.30 -6.48
N SER A 90 8.17 -5.57 -6.89
CA SER A 90 7.18 -6.20 -7.75
C SER A 90 5.88 -6.48 -7.00
N ASP A 91 5.97 -6.97 -5.77
CA ASP A 91 4.81 -7.20 -4.90
C ASP A 91 4.07 -5.89 -4.60
N LEU A 92 4.82 -4.83 -4.29
CA LEU A 92 4.26 -3.50 -4.07
C LEU A 92 3.55 -2.96 -5.33
N ALA A 93 4.14 -3.13 -6.51
CA ALA A 93 3.52 -2.73 -7.77
C ALA A 93 2.20 -3.47 -8.03
N LEU A 94 2.14 -4.79 -7.75
CA LEU A 94 0.90 -5.57 -7.81
C LEU A 94 -0.14 -5.04 -6.82
N GLN A 95 0.25 -4.81 -5.58
CA GLN A 95 -0.66 -4.30 -4.54
C GLN A 95 -1.27 -2.96 -4.93
N TYR A 96 -0.46 -2.04 -5.47
CA TYR A 96 -0.94 -0.76 -6.00
C TYR A 96 -1.89 -0.92 -7.19
N ALA A 97 -1.58 -1.84 -8.12
CA ALA A 97 -2.44 -2.10 -9.28
C ALA A 97 -3.81 -2.65 -8.86
N GLU A 98 -3.85 -3.52 -7.85
CA GLU A 98 -5.08 -4.09 -7.31
C GLU A 98 -5.90 -3.06 -6.53
N ILE A 99 -5.25 -2.24 -5.68
CA ILE A 99 -5.95 -1.30 -4.81
C ILE A 99 -6.48 -0.07 -5.54
N LEU A 100 -5.81 0.35 -6.61
CA LEU A 100 -6.17 1.51 -7.43
C LEU A 100 -6.98 1.13 -8.68
N SER A 101 -7.48 -0.10 -8.74
CA SER A 101 -8.40 -0.56 -9.78
C SER A 101 -9.81 -0.03 -9.49
N PHE A 102 -10.12 1.15 -10.05
CA PHE A 102 -11.42 1.83 -9.95
C PHE A 102 -12.31 1.60 -11.18
#